data_AF-A0A7J6C6P0-F1
#
_entry.id   AF-A0A7J6C6P0-F1
#
_cell.length_a   1.000
_cell.length_b   1.000
_cell.length_c   1.000
_cell.angle_alpha   90.00
_cell.angle_beta   90.00
_cell.angle_gamma   90.00
#
_symmetry.space_group_name_H-M   'P 1'
#
loop_
_entity.id
_entity.type
_entity.pdbx_description
1 polymer ?
#
loop_
_entity_poly.entity_id
_entity_poly.type
_entity_poly.pdbx_seq_one_letter_code
_entity_poly.pdbx_strand_id
1 'polypeptide(L)'
;MFHIQNSKKVDCPAKLYVRYVVRKYLTKEYRVKKGCVLEGSRWTVARMRTNAIPKQVNGDDCGVFACKYADFLSQGKPLTFRECDIPLFRKVMVWEIIHEKIL
;
A
#
# COMPACT_ATOMS: atom_id res chain seq x y z
N MET A 1 16.65 -32.37 -22.05
CA MET A 1 15.62 -32.37 -20.98
C MET A 1 15.86 -31.15 -20.11
N PHE A 2 15.28 -30.00 -20.46
CA PHE A 2 15.40 -28.78 -19.66
C PHE A 2 14.00 -28.38 -19.19
N HIS A 3 13.74 -28.61 -17.91
CA HIS A 3 12.55 -28.11 -17.24
C HIS A 3 12.74 -26.62 -16.91
N ILE A 4 12.07 -25.75 -17.67
CA ILE A 4 11.87 -24.36 -17.27
C ILE A 4 10.56 -24.31 -16.50
N GLN A 5 10.64 -24.23 -15.16
CA GLN A 5 9.49 -23.91 -14.32
C GLN A 5 9.08 -22.45 -14.53
N ASN A 6 8.13 -22.22 -15.43
CA ASN A 6 7.47 -20.94 -15.63
C ASN A 6 6.40 -20.73 -14.54
N SER A 7 6.82 -20.32 -13.34
CA SER A 7 5.93 -19.81 -12.30
C SER A 7 5.87 -18.27 -12.36
N LYS A 8 5.44 -17.71 -13.51
CA LYS A 8 5.00 -16.31 -13.55
C LYS A 8 3.54 -16.27 -13.17
N LYS A 9 3.24 -15.98 -11.89
CA LYS A 9 1.89 -15.58 -11.48
C LYS A 9 1.49 -14.38 -12.34
N VAL A 10 0.52 -14.58 -13.23
CA VAL A 10 -0.04 -13.51 -14.07
C VAL A 10 -0.70 -12.50 -13.13
N ASP A 11 -0.16 -11.28 -13.09
CA ASP A 11 -0.75 -10.21 -12.29
C ASP A 11 -2.14 -9.87 -12.84
N CYS A 12 -3.15 -9.83 -11.96
CA CYS A 12 -4.52 -9.48 -12.32
C CYS A 12 -4.57 -8.08 -12.99
N PRO A 13 -5.28 -7.91 -14.13
CA PRO A 13 -5.31 -6.65 -14.88
C PRO A 13 -5.67 -5.40 -14.05
N ALA A 14 -6.59 -5.54 -13.09
CA ALA A 14 -7.00 -4.45 -12.20
C ALA A 14 -5.85 -3.92 -11.31
N LYS A 15 -4.91 -4.77 -10.91
CA LYS A 15 -3.77 -4.38 -10.07
C LYS A 15 -2.73 -3.59 -10.86
N LEU A 16 -2.57 -3.91 -12.14
CA LEU A 16 -1.71 -3.15 -13.05
C LEU A 16 -2.31 -1.77 -13.34
N TYR A 17 -3.64 -1.68 -13.36
CA TYR A 17 -4.37 -0.45 -13.64
C TYR A 17 -4.15 0.66 -12.59
N VAL A 18 -4.24 0.35 -11.29
CA VAL A 18 -4.06 1.38 -10.24
C VAL A 18 -2.70 2.07 -10.35
N ARG A 19 -1.64 1.29 -10.59
CA ARG A 19 -0.27 1.82 -10.77
C ARG A 19 -0.17 2.75 -11.96
N TYR A 20 -0.76 2.34 -13.09
CA TYR A 20 -0.80 3.15 -14.29
C TYR A 20 -1.54 4.46 -14.04
N VAL A 21 -2.71 4.42 -13.39
CA VAL A 21 -3.53 5.61 -13.11
C VAL A 21 -2.79 6.59 -12.21
N VAL A 22 -2.21 6.11 -11.09
CA VAL A 22 -1.46 6.97 -10.17
C VAL A 22 -0.24 7.58 -10.86
N ARG A 23 0.52 6.79 -11.63
CA ARG A 23 1.68 7.31 -12.38
C ARG A 23 1.26 8.34 -13.42
N LYS A 24 0.19 8.09 -14.16
CA LYS A 24 -0.36 9.02 -15.16
C LYS A 24 -0.81 10.33 -14.52
N TYR A 25 -1.49 10.25 -13.37
CA TYR A 25 -1.89 11.41 -12.59
C TYR A 25 -0.67 12.24 -12.17
N LEU A 26 0.32 11.62 -11.53
CA LEU A 26 1.53 12.31 -11.07
C LEU A 26 2.29 13.00 -12.21
N THR A 27 2.44 12.34 -13.37
CA THR A 27 3.10 12.94 -14.54
C THR A 27 2.34 14.16 -15.05
N LYS A 28 1.00 14.08 -15.14
CA LYS A 28 0.18 15.20 -15.59
C LYS A 28 0.23 16.36 -14.59
N GLU A 29 0.08 16.06 -13.31
CA GLU A 29 0.08 17.03 -12.23
C GLU A 29 1.41 17.77 -12.12
N TYR A 30 2.53 17.04 -12.21
CA TYR A 30 3.87 17.63 -12.19
C TYR A 30 4.09 18.58 -13.39
N ARG A 31 3.63 18.19 -14.59
CA ARG A 31 3.71 19.06 -15.77
C ARG A 31 2.91 20.33 -15.61
N VAL A 32 1.70 20.26 -15.07
CA VAL A 32 0.84 21.42 -14.84
C VAL A 32 1.44 22.35 -13.77
N LYS A 33 1.88 21.80 -12.64
CA LYS A 33 2.34 22.59 -11.48
C LYS A 33 3.79 23.08 -11.59
N LYS A 34 4.65 22.37 -12.32
CA LYS A 34 6.10 22.64 -12.39
C LYS A 34 6.62 22.89 -13.80
N GLY A 35 5.82 22.69 -14.85
CA GLY A 35 6.23 22.87 -16.25
C GLY A 35 7.22 21.82 -16.76
N CYS A 36 7.63 20.87 -15.92
CA CYS A 36 8.66 19.88 -16.23
C CYS A 36 8.05 18.48 -16.48
N VAL A 37 8.84 17.59 -17.09
CA VAL A 37 8.48 16.18 -17.25
C VAL A 37 8.92 15.40 -16.01
N LEU A 38 8.00 14.62 -15.45
CA LEU A 38 8.34 13.68 -14.37
C LEU A 38 9.13 12.52 -14.97
N GLU A 39 10.43 12.48 -14.68
CA GLU A 39 11.33 11.49 -15.26
C GLU A 39 10.90 10.06 -14.88
N GLY A 40 10.71 9.20 -15.90
CA GLY A 40 10.30 7.80 -15.77
C GLY A 40 11.23 6.95 -14.91
N SER A 41 12.50 7.00 -15.28
CA SER A 41 13.62 6.16 -14.83
C SER A 41 13.92 6.27 -13.34
N ARG A 42 13.67 7.44 -12.73
CA ARG A 42 13.98 7.68 -11.31
C ARG A 42 12.99 7.04 -10.33
N TRP A 43 11.87 6.50 -10.82
CA TRP A 43 10.82 5.96 -9.96
C TRP A 43 10.57 4.49 -10.26
N THR A 44 10.61 3.67 -9.22
CA THR A 44 10.23 2.26 -9.31
C THR A 44 8.84 2.07 -8.72
N VAL A 45 8.07 1.17 -9.32
CA VAL A 45 6.75 0.79 -8.81
C VAL A 45 6.84 -0.64 -8.30
N ALA A 46 6.94 -0.80 -6.98
CA ALA A 46 7.08 -2.09 -6.35
C ALA A 46 5.72 -2.66 -5.89
N ARG A 47 5.64 -3.99 -5.82
CA ARG A 47 4.60 -4.68 -5.04
C ARG A 47 5.29 -5.17 -3.77
N MET A 48 4.76 -4.88 -2.60
CA MET A 48 5.22 -5.60 -1.42
C MET A 48 4.82 -7.08 -1.56
N ARG A 49 5.77 -7.97 -1.33
CA ARG A 49 5.49 -9.40 -1.37
C ARG A 49 4.52 -9.72 -0.26
N THR A 50 3.55 -10.58 -0.56
CA THR A 50 2.46 -10.88 0.37
C THR A 50 2.96 -11.52 1.68
N ASN A 51 4.08 -12.22 1.67
CA ASN A 51 4.70 -12.78 2.88
C ASN A 51 5.54 -11.78 3.67
N ALA A 52 5.76 -10.57 3.16
CA ALA A 52 6.56 -9.54 3.79
C ALA A 52 5.71 -8.48 4.53
N ILE A 53 4.38 -8.62 4.50
CA ILE A 53 3.46 -7.68 5.14
C ILE A 53 2.37 -8.44 5.92
N PRO A 54 1.84 -7.84 6.99
CA PRO A 54 0.65 -8.33 7.68
C PRO A 54 -0.51 -8.53 6.70
N LYS A 55 -1.45 -9.43 6.99
CA LYS A 55 -2.65 -9.60 6.15
C LYS A 55 -3.86 -9.86 7.02
N GLN A 56 -4.98 -9.29 6.61
CA GLN A 56 -6.30 -9.71 7.08
C GLN A 56 -6.59 -11.15 6.66
N VAL A 57 -7.30 -11.88 7.51
CA VAL A 57 -7.85 -13.20 7.18
C VAL A 57 -9.38 -13.21 7.13
N ASN A 58 -10.01 -12.06 7.36
CA ASN A 58 -11.47 -11.84 7.31
C ASN A 58 -11.87 -10.85 6.20
N GLY A 59 -13.17 -10.54 6.12
CA GLY A 59 -13.76 -9.66 5.11
C GLY A 59 -13.98 -8.21 5.52
N ASP A 60 -13.70 -7.84 6.77
CA ASP A 60 -14.14 -6.57 7.38
C ASP A 60 -13.01 -5.72 7.99
N ASP A 61 -11.79 -6.25 8.10
CA ASP A 61 -10.63 -5.51 8.62
C ASP A 61 -9.84 -4.72 7.57
N CYS A 62 -10.24 -4.75 6.28
CA CYS A 62 -9.48 -4.10 5.21
C CYS A 62 -9.21 -2.60 5.45
N GLY A 63 -10.18 -1.90 6.05
CA GLY A 63 -10.03 -0.50 6.45
C GLY A 63 -9.01 -0.30 7.56
N VAL A 64 -8.99 -1.18 8.58
CA VAL A 64 -8.04 -1.12 9.69
C VAL A 64 -6.62 -1.34 9.19
N PHE A 65 -6.44 -2.35 8.33
CA PHE A 65 -5.15 -2.61 7.69
C PHE A 65 -4.68 -1.45 6.83
N ALA A 66 -5.57 -0.84 6.01
CA ALA A 66 -5.21 0.32 5.20
C ALA A 66 -4.71 1.49 6.07
N CYS A 67 -5.42 1.80 7.16
CA CYS A 67 -5.01 2.85 8.11
C CYS A 67 -3.67 2.53 8.78
N LYS A 68 -3.48 1.30 9.27
CA LYS A 68 -2.24 0.93 9.96
C LYS A 68 -1.04 0.75 9.02
N TYR A 69 -1.25 0.41 7.75
CA TYR A 69 -0.20 0.55 6.74
C TYR A 69 0.22 2.01 6.55
N ALA A 70 -0.74 2.92 6.39
CA ALA A 70 -0.45 4.34 6.22
C ALA A 70 0.30 4.92 7.42
N ASP A 71 -0.16 4.60 8.63
CA ASP A 71 0.44 5.02 9.90
C ASP A 71 1.92 4.60 9.99
N PHE A 72 2.20 3.30 9.88
CA PHE A 72 3.58 2.80 9.97
C PHE A 72 4.47 3.33 8.85
N LEU A 73 3.99 3.36 7.59
CA LEU A 73 4.78 3.84 6.45
C LEU A 73 5.08 5.34 6.56
N SER A 74 4.13 6.15 7.06
CA SER A 74 4.34 7.59 7.26
C SER A 74 5.43 7.90 8.28
N GLN A 75 5.64 6.99 9.23
CA GLN A 75 6.68 7.08 10.27
C GLN A 75 7.99 6.38 9.87
N GLY A 76 8.08 5.81 8.66
CA GLY A 76 9.23 5.01 8.23
C GLY A 76 9.42 3.72 9.05
N LYS A 77 8.38 3.23 9.72
CA LYS A 77 8.42 2.03 10.58
C LYS A 77 8.14 0.75 9.76
N PRO A 78 8.78 -0.37 10.10
CA PRO A 78 8.49 -1.66 9.48
C PRO A 78 7.08 -2.15 9.87
N LEU A 79 6.35 -2.75 8.93
CA LEU A 79 4.99 -3.27 9.14
C LEU A 79 4.99 -4.52 10.03
N THR A 80 5.07 -4.36 11.34
CA THR A 80 5.24 -5.45 12.32
C THR A 80 3.98 -5.83 13.09
N PHE A 81 2.86 -5.14 12.86
CA PHE A 81 1.58 -5.48 13.50
C PHE A 81 0.98 -6.80 12.97
N ARG A 82 0.08 -7.40 13.73
CA ARG A 82 -0.52 -8.72 13.45
C ARG A 82 -2.04 -8.67 13.52
N GLU A 83 -2.68 -9.72 13.02
CA GLU A 83 -4.15 -9.86 13.07
C GLU A 83 -4.70 -9.77 14.50
N CYS A 84 -3.98 -10.29 15.49
CA CYS A 84 -4.40 -10.23 16.89
C CYS A 84 -4.41 -8.80 17.47
N ASP A 85 -3.75 -7.84 16.84
CA ASP A 85 -3.71 -6.44 17.28
C ASP A 85 -4.94 -5.66 16.78
N ILE A 86 -5.67 -6.18 15.78
CA ILE A 86 -6.76 -5.47 15.11
C ILE A 86 -7.92 -5.08 16.05
N PRO A 87 -8.39 -5.95 16.98
CA PRO A 87 -9.42 -5.56 17.93
C PRO A 87 -9.02 -4.36 18.82
N LEU A 88 -7.74 -4.26 19.18
CA LEU A 88 -7.21 -3.13 19.92
C LEU A 88 -7.16 -1.89 19.03
N PHE A 89 -6.64 -2.01 17.80
CA PHE A 89 -6.58 -0.88 16.86
C PHE A 89 -7.95 -0.30 16.55
N ARG A 90 -9.02 -1.10 16.48
CA ARG A 90 -10.38 -0.58 16.33
C ARG A 90 -10.77 0.35 17.49
N LYS A 91 -10.47 -0.04 18.74
CA LYS A 91 -10.74 0.80 19.92
C LYS A 91 -9.87 2.06 19.94
N VAL A 92 -8.60 1.91 19.59
CA VAL A 92 -7.65 3.03 19.50
C VAL A 92 -8.13 4.03 18.45
N MET A 93 -8.51 3.59 17.25
CA MET A 93 -9.00 4.50 16.20
C MET A 93 -10.26 5.27 16.62
N VAL A 94 -11.20 4.64 17.35
CA VAL A 94 -12.36 5.36 17.90
C VAL A 94 -11.90 6.49 18.82
N TRP A 95 -10.94 6.20 19.71
CA TRP A 95 -10.36 7.22 20.59
C TRP A 95 -9.63 8.31 19.80
N GLU A 96 -8.79 7.94 18.83
CA GLU A 96 -8.02 8.86 17.98
C GLU A 96 -8.93 9.82 17.22
N ILE A 97 -10.06 9.32 16.71
CA ILE A 97 -11.06 10.13 15.98
C ILE A 97 -11.76 11.11 16.92
N ILE A 98 -12.24 10.65 18.08
CA ILE A 98 -12.97 11.51 19.04
C ILE A 98 -12.09 12.65 19.56
N HIS A 99 -10.80 12.39 19.75
CA HIS A 99 -9.86 13.35 20.35
C HIS A 99 -9.00 14.08 19.31
N GLU A 100 -9.20 13.80 18.02
CA GLU A 100 -8.41 14.35 16.90
C GLU A 100 -6.88 14.22 17.14
N LYS A 101 -6.46 13.12 17.76
CA LYS A 101 -5.08 12.90 18.19
C LYS A 101 -4.65 11.45 17.96
N ILE A 102 -3.60 11.28 17.16
CA ILE A 102 -2.92 9.99 16.98
C ILE A 102 -2.05 9.70 18.22
N LEU A 103 -2.09 8.46 18.71
CA LEU A 103 -1.32 8.01 19.89
C LEU A 103 0.11 7.59 19.56
#